data_AF-A0A811V984-F1
#
_entry.id   AF-A0A811V984-F1
#
_cell.length_a   1.000
_cell.length_b   1.000
_cell.length_c   1.000
_cell.angle_alpha   90.00
_cell.angle_beta   90.00
_cell.angle_gamma   90.00
#
_symmetry.space_group_name_H-M   'P 1'
#
loop_
_entity.id
_entity.type
_entity.pdbx_description
1 polymer ?
#
loop_
_entity_poly.entity_id
_entity_poly.type
_entity_poly.pdbx_seq_one_letter_code
_entity_poly.pdbx_strand_id
1 'polypeptide(L)'
;MSKIVVNNESEVTERLTSEISKCAKRAIDERDAFRIGLSGGSVLNFLCKAIPKIQTDLSKWKFFFCDERYVDETHPESTYGVYKTKLVPETNLKLQQFVPIILVCH
;
A
#
# COMPACT_ATOMS: atom_id res chain seq x y z
N MET A 1 -18.66 7.50 -11.12
CA MET A 1 -17.21 7.67 -10.90
C MET A 1 -16.97 9.06 -10.35
N SER A 2 -16.43 9.18 -9.15
CA SER A 2 -16.04 10.46 -8.57
C SER A 2 -14.61 10.78 -9.00
N LYS A 3 -14.40 11.81 -9.82
CA LYS A 3 -13.07 12.30 -10.19
C LYS A 3 -12.69 13.43 -9.24
N ILE A 4 -11.60 13.25 -8.49
CA ILE A 4 -11.04 14.29 -7.62
C ILE A 4 -9.76 14.77 -8.30
N VAL A 5 -9.67 16.06 -8.59
CA VAL A 5 -8.47 16.71 -9.15
C VAL A 5 -7.93 17.64 -8.07
N VAL A 6 -6.64 17.53 -7.80
CA VAL A 6 -5.93 18.34 -6.80
C VAL A 6 -4.75 19.02 -7.48
N ASN A 7 -4.29 20.14 -6.90
CA ASN A 7 -3.33 21.02 -7.58
C ASN A 7 -1.87 20.71 -7.24
N ASN A 8 -1.61 19.93 -6.19
CA ASN A 8 -0.27 19.63 -5.72
C ASN A 8 -0.16 18.22 -5.11
N GLU A 9 1.07 17.71 -5.03
CA GLU A 9 1.40 16.38 -4.51
C GLU A 9 1.08 16.17 -3.03
N SER A 10 1.15 17.24 -2.22
CA SER A 10 0.81 17.16 -0.79
C SER A 10 -0.67 16.88 -0.60
N GLU A 11 -1.51 17.59 -1.35
CA GLU A 11 -2.96 17.45 -1.34
C GLU A 11 -3.40 16.08 -1.88
N VAL A 12 -2.69 15.53 -2.89
CA VAL A 12 -2.87 14.12 -3.31
C VAL A 12 -2.66 13.20 -2.10
N THR A 13 -1.54 13.37 -1.39
CA THR A 13 -1.16 12.49 -0.27
C THR A 13 -2.16 12.59 0.87
N GLU A 14 -2.57 13.81 1.26
CA GLU A 14 -3.54 14.04 2.33
C GLU A 14 -4.91 13.47 1.98
N ARG A 15 -5.39 13.72 0.75
CA ARG A 15 -6.67 13.19 0.31
C ARG A 15 -6.65 11.67 0.23
N LEU A 16 -5.57 11.10 -0.32
CA LEU A 16 -5.36 9.66 -0.38
C LEU A 16 -5.37 9.05 1.03
N THR A 17 -4.65 9.65 1.97
CA THR A 17 -4.61 9.22 3.38
C THR A 17 -6.01 9.23 4.00
N SER A 18 -6.77 10.31 3.81
CA SER A 18 -8.13 10.45 4.34
C SER A 18 -9.08 9.41 3.77
N GLU A 19 -9.06 9.19 2.46
CA GLU A 19 -9.95 8.24 1.80
C GLU A 19 -9.60 6.79 2.16
N ILE A 20 -8.32 6.43 2.19
CA ILE A 20 -7.90 5.09 2.63
C ILE A 20 -8.29 4.88 4.10
N SER A 21 -8.07 5.87 4.97
CA SER A 21 -8.43 5.77 6.39
C SER A 21 -9.93 5.51 6.58
N LYS A 22 -10.81 6.23 5.88
CA LYS A 22 -12.26 6.00 5.91
C LYS A 22 -12.63 4.60 5.42
N CYS A 23 -12.05 4.17 4.30
CA CYS A 23 -12.30 2.85 3.73
C CYS A 23 -11.80 1.73 4.65
N ALA A 24 -10.62 1.90 5.24
CA ALA A 24 -10.02 0.95 6.17
C ALA A 24 -10.87 0.83 7.44
N LYS A 25 -11.26 1.94 8.05
CA LYS A 25 -12.13 1.94 9.23
C LYS A 25 -13.44 1.20 8.95
N ARG A 26 -14.14 1.55 7.85
CA ARG A 26 -15.39 0.89 7.47
C ARG A 26 -15.20 -0.62 7.23
N ALA A 27 -14.16 -1.01 6.51
CA ALA A 27 -13.91 -2.42 6.22
C ALA A 27 -13.54 -3.24 7.47
N ILE A 28 -12.79 -2.65 8.38
CA ILE A 28 -12.47 -3.26 9.68
C ILE A 28 -13.74 -3.39 10.51
N ASP A 29 -14.58 -2.36 10.59
CA ASP A 29 -15.84 -2.40 11.33
C ASP A 29 -16.83 -3.44 10.76
N GLU A 30 -16.88 -3.63 9.44
CA GLU A 30 -17.81 -4.55 8.78
C GLU A 30 -17.30 -6.01 8.68
N ARG A 31 -15.99 -6.21 8.49
CA ARG A 31 -15.42 -7.51 8.06
C ARG A 31 -14.19 -7.92 8.86
N ASP A 32 -13.82 -7.14 9.87
CA ASP A 32 -12.63 -7.32 10.70
C ASP A 32 -11.30 -7.37 9.91
N ALA A 33 -11.31 -6.93 8.65
CA ALA A 33 -10.15 -6.97 7.76
C ALA A 33 -10.24 -5.95 6.63
N PHE A 34 -9.15 -5.22 6.40
CA PHE A 34 -9.01 -4.33 5.24
C PHE A 34 -8.05 -4.94 4.21
N ARG A 35 -8.45 -4.90 2.93
CA ARG A 35 -7.67 -5.44 1.82
C ARG A 35 -7.41 -4.32 0.82
N ILE A 36 -6.15 -4.12 0.44
CA ILE A 36 -5.75 -3.07 -0.50
C ILE A 36 -4.79 -3.61 -1.56
N GLY A 37 -5.04 -3.22 -2.81
CA GLY A 37 -4.12 -3.45 -3.93
C GLY A 37 -3.07 -2.34 -4.01
N LEU A 38 -1.81 -2.73 -4.04
CA LEU A 38 -0.65 -1.87 -4.19
C LEU A 38 -0.19 -1.90 -5.65
N SER A 39 0.08 -0.71 -6.18
CA SER A 39 0.62 -0.51 -7.51
C SER A 39 2.04 0.05 -7.40
N GLY A 40 2.89 -0.31 -8.35
CA GLY A 40 4.25 0.21 -8.45
C GLY A 40 4.31 1.64 -9.00
N GLY A 41 5.51 2.03 -9.42
CA GLY A 41 5.78 3.33 -10.07
C GLY A 41 5.65 4.53 -9.12
N SER A 42 5.15 5.65 -9.64
CA SER A 42 5.06 6.91 -8.88
C SER A 42 4.06 6.84 -7.71
N VAL A 43 3.01 6.02 -7.83
CA VAL A 43 1.96 5.83 -6.80
C VAL A 43 2.52 5.24 -5.52
N LEU A 44 3.54 4.38 -5.64
CA LEU A 44 4.22 3.77 -4.50
C LEU A 44 4.70 4.82 -3.50
N ASN A 45 5.33 5.89 -3.98
CA ASN A 45 5.88 6.93 -3.11
C ASN A 45 4.77 7.67 -2.33
N PHE A 46 3.61 7.88 -2.94
CA PHE A 46 2.45 8.49 -2.26
C PHE A 46 1.87 7.55 -1.21
N LEU A 47 1.73 6.26 -1.53
CA LEU A 47 1.21 5.25 -0.59
C LEU A 47 2.14 5.04 0.59
N CYS A 48 3.46 4.96 0.37
CA CYS A 48 4.44 4.85 1.46
C CYS A 48 4.40 6.06 2.40
N LYS A 49 4.10 7.27 1.91
CA LYS A 49 3.91 8.46 2.77
C LYS A 49 2.55 8.52 3.45
N ALA A 50 1.52 7.95 2.83
CA ALA A 50 0.15 7.99 3.31
C ALA A 50 -0.11 6.96 4.40
N ILE A 51 0.27 5.69 4.19
CA ILE A 51 -0.07 4.56 5.07
C ILE A 51 0.42 4.78 6.52
N PRO A 52 1.65 5.24 6.80
CA PRO A 52 2.12 5.47 8.17
C PRO A 52 1.30 6.53 8.93
N LYS A 53 0.63 7.45 8.21
CA LYS A 53 -0.20 8.50 8.79
C LYS A 53 -1.62 8.04 9.13
N ILE A 54 -2.00 6.82 8.73
CA ILE A 54 -3.36 6.31 8.91
C ILE A 54 -3.53 5.76 10.33
N GLN A 55 -4.44 6.36 11.09
CA GLN A 55 -4.78 5.94 12.44
C GLN A 55 -5.84 4.83 12.43
N THR A 56 -5.47 3.65 11.94
CA THR A 56 -6.32 2.44 11.99
C THR A 56 -5.52 1.24 12.47
N ASP A 57 -6.20 0.15 12.82
CA ASP A 57 -5.55 -1.09 13.21
C ASP A 57 -4.87 -1.77 12.00
N LEU A 58 -3.59 -1.45 11.81
CA LEU A 58 -2.76 -1.99 10.74
C LEU A 58 -2.61 -3.51 10.81
N SER A 59 -2.85 -4.16 11.96
CA SER A 59 -2.74 -5.63 12.07
C SER A 59 -3.80 -6.37 11.25
N LYS A 60 -4.92 -5.70 10.95
CA LYS A 60 -6.05 -6.21 10.16
C LYS A 60 -5.91 -5.94 8.67
N TRP A 61 -4.81 -5.32 8.25
CA TRP A 61 -4.57 -4.99 6.85
C TRP A 61 -3.94 -6.17 6.10
N LYS A 62 -4.35 -6.32 4.84
CA LYS A 62 -3.73 -7.23 3.87
C LYS A 62 -3.43 -6.48 2.59
N PHE A 63 -2.18 -6.58 2.14
CA PHE A 63 -1.66 -5.93 0.95
C PHE A 63 -1.49 -6.94 -0.17
N PHE A 64 -2.01 -6.61 -1.34
CA PHE A 64 -1.89 -7.41 -2.55
C PHE A 64 -1.19 -6.58 -3.61
N PHE A 65 -0.30 -7.17 -4.41
CA PHE A 65 0.31 -6.44 -5.53
C PHE A 65 -0.54 -6.65 -6.78
N CYS A 66 -0.77 -5.56 -7.52
CA CYS A 66 -1.50 -5.62 -8.78
C CYS A 66 -0.59 -5.98 -9.96
N ASP A 67 0.68 -5.59 -9.85
CA ASP A 67 1.71 -5.76 -10.87
C ASP A 67 3.04 -5.99 -10.14
N GLU A 68 3.87 -6.88 -10.68
CA GLU A 68 5.23 -7.09 -10.23
C GLU A 68 6.11 -7.35 -11.43
N ARG A 69 7.34 -6.83 -11.41
CA ARG A 69 8.31 -7.08 -12.48
C ARG A 69 9.04 -8.38 -12.25
N TYR A 70 9.36 -9.06 -13.34
CA TYR A 70 10.21 -10.26 -13.31
C TYR A 70 11.67 -9.88 -13.02
N VAL A 71 11.95 -9.52 -11.78
CA VAL A 71 13.26 -9.13 -11.27
C VAL A 71 13.42 -9.66 -9.85
N ASP A 72 14.67 -9.79 -9.38
CA ASP A 72 14.94 -10.17 -8.00
C ASP A 72 14.36 -9.18 -6.99
N GLU A 73 14.04 -9.66 -5.77
CA GLU A 73 13.44 -8.81 -4.72
C GLU A 73 14.32 -7.63 -4.31
N THR A 74 15.65 -7.74 -4.52
CA THR A 74 16.63 -6.70 -4.21
C THR A 74 16.75 -5.66 -5.31
N HIS A 75 16.14 -5.90 -6.47
CA HIS A 75 16.18 -4.99 -7.59
C HIS A 75 15.34 -3.74 -7.30
N PRO A 76 15.82 -2.53 -7.62
CA PRO A 76 15.09 -1.28 -7.36
C PRO A 76 13.76 -1.17 -8.11
N GLU A 77 13.54 -1.99 -9.14
CA GLU A 77 12.26 -2.07 -9.85
C GLU A 77 11.29 -3.14 -9.29
N SER A 78 11.69 -3.90 -8.26
CA SER A 78 10.77 -4.80 -7.57
C SER A 78 9.80 -3.98 -6.73
N THR A 79 8.51 -4.06 -7.05
CA THR A 79 7.47 -3.36 -6.30
C THR A 79 7.43 -3.87 -4.86
N TYR A 80 7.45 -5.18 -4.69
CA TYR A 80 7.53 -5.83 -3.38
C TYR A 80 8.77 -5.38 -2.59
N GLY A 81 9.95 -5.40 -3.22
CA GLY A 81 11.21 -4.99 -2.59
C GLY A 81 11.17 -3.55 -2.08
N VAL A 82 10.62 -2.63 -2.88
CA VAL A 82 10.52 -1.22 -2.49
C VAL A 82 9.49 -1.01 -1.38
N TYR A 83 8.33 -1.69 -1.39
CA TYR A 83 7.37 -1.62 -0.28
C TYR A 83 7.96 -2.21 1.00
N LYS A 84 8.65 -3.35 0.92
CA LYS A 84 9.33 -3.99 2.05
C LYS A 84 10.37 -3.07 2.67
N THR A 85 11.14 -2.35 1.87
CA THR A 85 12.22 -1.47 2.36
C THR A 85 11.74 -0.11 2.84
N LYS A 86 10.67 0.46 2.26
CA LYS A 86 10.17 1.79 2.64
C LYS A 86 9.05 1.75 3.67
N LEU A 87 8.08 0.85 3.50
CA LEU A 87 6.85 0.88 4.29
C LEU A 87 6.97 0.10 5.60
N VAL A 88 7.64 -1.06 5.58
CA VAL A 88 7.79 -1.91 6.76
C VAL A 88 8.58 -1.24 7.89
N PRO A 89 9.73 -0.56 7.67
CA PRO A 89 10.44 0.09 8.77
C PRO A 89 9.72 1.33 9.33
N GLU A 90 8.87 1.98 8.54
CA GLU A 90 8.09 3.14 8.98
C GLU A 90 6.78 2.75 9.69
N THR A 91 6.44 1.45 9.75
CA THR A 91 5.18 0.96 10.32
C THR A 91 5.40 -0.28 11.19
N ASN A 92 4.37 -0.74 11.90
CA ASN A 92 4.41 -2.01 12.62
C ASN A 92 3.87 -3.19 11.78
N LEU A 93 3.96 -3.07 10.45
CA LEU A 93 3.45 -4.08 9.53
C LEU A 93 4.37 -5.30 9.47
N LYS A 94 3.78 -6.48 9.35
CA LYS A 94 4.50 -7.75 9.21
C LYS A 94 4.54 -8.16 7.74
N LEU A 95 5.64 -8.78 7.30
CA LEU A 95 5.78 -9.29 5.93
C LEU A 95 4.68 -10.27 5.53
N GLN A 96 4.13 -11.02 6.49
CA GLN A 96 3.02 -11.96 6.28
C GLN A 96 1.71 -11.27 5.83
N GLN A 97 1.58 -9.95 6.03
CA GLN A 97 0.43 -9.17 5.57
C GLN A 97 0.52 -8.81 4.09
N PHE A 98 1.70 -8.95 3.48
CA PHE A 98 1.94 -8.71 2.07
C PHE A 98 1.83 -10.04 1.33
N VAL A 99 1.00 -10.07 0.29
CA VAL A 99 0.82 -11.24 -0.58
C VAL A 99 1.62 -10.99 -1.86
N PRO A 100 2.89 -11.44 -1.95
CA PRO A 100 3.72 -11.21 -3.12
C PRO A 100 3.21 -11.97 -4.34
N ILE A 101 3.43 -11.42 -5.53
CA ILE A 101 3.30 -12.18 -6.77
C ILE A 101 4.59 -12.97 -6.95
N ILE A 102 4.51 -14.29 -6.81
CA ILE A 102 5.67 -15.18 -6.95
C ILE A 102 5.88 -15.45 -8.44
N LEU A 103 6.86 -14.77 -9.02
CA LEU A 103 7.30 -14.98 -10.40
C LEU A 103 8.44 -16.00 -10.42
N VAL A 104 8.12 -17.27 -10.16
CA VAL A 104 9.10 -18.36 -10.28
C VAL A 104 8.68 -19.21 -11.47
N CYS A 105 9.47 -19.19 -12.53
CA CYS A 105 9.44 -20.25 -13.54
C CYS A 105 10.15 -21.47 -12.92
N HIS A 106 9.40 -22.56 -12.73
CA HIS A 106 9.99 -23.88 -12.52
C HIS A 106 10.61 -24.40 -13.81
#